data_AF-A0A2V2W4K4-F1
#
_entry.id   AF-A0A2V2W4K4-F1
#
_cell.length_a   1.000
_cell.length_b   1.000
_cell.length_c   1.000
_cell.angle_alpha   90.00
_cell.angle_beta   90.00
_cell.angle_gamma   90.00
#
_symmetry.space_group_name_H-M   'P 1'
#
loop_
_entity.id
_entity.type
_entity.pdbx_description
1 polymer ?
#
loop_
_entity_poly.entity_id
_entity_poly.type
_entity_poly.pdbx_seq_one_letter_code
_entity_poly.pdbx_strand_id
1 'polypeptide(L)'
;MVELLTPKIVIIGAGPTGLGAAVRLTELGYKNWHLYECNDTPGGLSRSFLDENGFTWDLGGHVIFSHYQYFDDVMDWAVQGWNVLQRESWVWVRGRWVPYPFQNNIHRLPEQDRKRCLDELVRSHARTYTEPPNNFEESFTRQFGEGIADIFMRPYNFKVGLYRLVS
;
A
#
# COMPACT_ATOMS: atom_id res chain seq x y z
N MET A 1 -0.70 20.71 46.66
CA MET A 1 -1.29 20.22 45.39
C MET A 1 -0.49 18.99 44.99
N VAL A 2 -1.13 17.82 44.91
CA VAL A 2 -0.47 16.62 44.40
C VAL A 2 -0.42 16.77 42.89
N GLU A 3 0.78 16.93 42.34
CA GLU A 3 0.99 16.85 40.90
C GLU A 3 0.55 15.44 40.48
N LEU A 4 -0.51 15.33 39.68
CA LEU A 4 -0.98 14.05 39.16
C LEU A 4 0.13 13.48 38.28
N LEU A 5 0.96 12.60 38.87
CA LEU A 5 2.00 11.85 38.17
C LEU A 5 1.33 10.87 37.21
N THR A 6 1.08 11.36 36.00
CA THR A 6 0.70 10.52 34.86
C THR A 6 1.93 9.71 34.41
N PRO A 7 1.77 8.47 33.94
CA PRO A 7 2.88 7.67 33.42
C PRO A 7 3.72 8.42 32.37
N LYS A 8 5.04 8.29 32.41
CA LYS A 8 5.90 8.87 31.37
C LYS A 8 5.79 8.03 30.10
N ILE A 9 5.38 8.64 28.99
CA ILE A 9 5.30 7.99 27.68
C ILE A 9 6.48 8.45 26.82
N VAL A 10 7.20 7.51 26.22
CA VAL A 10 8.29 7.78 25.29
C VAL A 10 7.94 7.20 23.92
N ILE A 11 8.04 8.01 22.87
CA ILE A 11 7.85 7.62 21.48
C ILE A 11 9.22 7.67 20.79
N ILE A 12 9.57 6.62 20.04
CA ILE A 12 10.79 6.56 19.24
C ILE A 12 10.39 6.47 17.76
N GLY A 13 10.81 7.46 16.98
CA GLY A 13 10.48 7.65 15.57
C GLY A 13 9.37 8.66 15.35
N ALA A 14 9.63 9.68 14.53
CA ALA A 14 8.69 10.68 14.04
C ALA A 14 8.12 10.33 12.66
N GLY A 15 7.96 9.03 12.35
CA GLY A 15 7.16 8.59 11.20
C GLY A 15 5.65 8.73 11.47
N PRO A 16 4.77 8.41 10.50
CA PRO A 16 3.32 8.55 10.65
C PRO A 16 2.76 7.89 11.90
N THR A 17 3.27 6.71 12.28
CA THR A 17 2.85 6.00 13.50
C THR A 17 3.20 6.77 14.78
N GLY A 18 4.43 7.27 14.90
CA GLY A 18 4.87 8.01 16.08
C GLY A 18 4.20 9.38 16.18
N LEU A 19 4.03 10.06 15.05
CA LEU A 19 3.27 11.31 14.97
C LEU A 19 1.80 11.09 15.31
N GLY A 20 1.17 9.99 14.89
CA GLY A 20 -0.20 9.65 15.26
C GLY A 20 -0.37 9.49 16.77
N ALA A 21 0.58 8.82 17.44
CA ALA A 21 0.59 8.74 18.91
C ALA A 21 0.75 10.13 19.56
N ALA A 22 1.66 10.95 19.06
CA ALA A 22 1.89 12.31 19.56
C ALA A 22 0.68 13.23 19.37
N VAL A 23 0.01 13.17 18.21
CA VAL A 23 -1.22 13.92 17.92
C VAL A 23 -2.31 13.55 18.93
N ARG A 24 -2.54 12.25 19.18
CA ARG A 24 -3.56 11.83 20.14
C ARG A 24 -3.24 12.24 21.58
N LEU A 25 -1.98 12.16 21.99
CA LEU A 25 -1.55 12.63 23.32
C LEU A 25 -1.75 14.14 23.47
N THR A 26 -1.46 14.90 22.41
CA THR A 26 -1.68 16.34 22.36
C THR A 26 -3.16 16.69 22.48
N GLU A 27 -4.02 16.04 21.70
CA GLU A 27 -5.47 16.23 21.71
C GLU A 27 -6.08 15.95 23.10
N LEU A 28 -5.60 14.91 23.79
CA LEU A 28 -6.03 14.57 25.15
C LEU A 28 -5.45 15.49 26.23
N GLY A 29 -4.59 16.45 25.87
CA GLY A 29 -3.88 17.31 26.82
C GLY A 29 -2.90 16.57 27.73
N TYR A 30 -2.44 15.38 27.32
CA TYR A 30 -1.46 14.60 28.06
C TYR A 30 -0.12 15.32 28.04
N LYS A 31 0.51 15.49 29.22
CA LYS A 31 1.73 16.32 29.35
C LYS A 31 3.01 15.52 29.54
N ASN A 32 2.94 14.34 30.14
CA ASN A 32 4.13 13.57 30.49
C ASN A 32 4.58 12.64 29.35
N TRP A 33 4.93 13.23 28.20
CA TRP A 33 5.43 12.46 27.06
C TRP A 33 6.54 13.17 26.30
N HIS A 34 7.33 12.39 25.57
CA HIS A 34 8.36 12.92 24.69
C HIS A 34 8.56 12.01 23.47
N LEU A 35 8.86 12.61 22.33
CA LEU A 35 9.16 11.91 21.08
C LEU A 35 10.63 12.15 20.71
N TYR A 36 11.34 11.08 20.35
CA TYR A 36 12.71 11.15 19.82
C TYR A 36 12.74 10.64 18.38
N GLU A 37 13.46 11.36 17.51
CA GLU A 37 13.72 10.99 16.13
C GLU A 37 15.22 11.19 15.85
N CYS A 38 15.83 10.27 15.11
CA CYS A 38 17.25 10.35 14.78
C CYS A 38 17.53 11.10 13.48
N ASN A 39 16.53 11.23 12.59
CA ASN A 39 16.59 12.06 11.40
C ASN A 39 16.34 13.54 11.73
N ASP A 40 16.91 14.44 10.92
CA ASP A 40 16.71 15.89 11.07
C ASP A 40 15.28 16.35 10.73
N THR A 41 14.51 15.50 10.05
CA THR A 41 13.17 15.81 9.52
C THR A 41 12.17 14.71 9.91
N PRO A 42 10.94 15.06 10.35
CA PRO A 42 9.89 14.08 10.61
C PRO A 42 9.36 13.46 9.31
N GLY A 43 8.61 12.37 9.42
CA GLY A 43 7.88 11.73 8.33
C GLY A 43 8.38 10.33 7.95
N GLY A 44 9.59 9.93 8.39
CA GLY A 44 10.12 8.58 8.13
C GLY A 44 10.15 8.22 6.64
N LEU A 45 9.46 7.15 6.25
CA LEU A 45 9.33 6.72 4.85
C LEU A 45 8.36 7.59 4.02
N SER A 46 7.56 8.44 4.66
CA SER A 46 6.62 9.35 4.01
C SER A 46 7.20 10.77 3.82
N ARG A 47 8.54 10.89 3.83
CA ARG A 47 9.24 12.16 3.59
C ARG A 47 9.28 12.52 2.12
N SER A 48 9.42 13.81 1.87
CA SER A 48 9.71 14.38 0.56
C SER A 48 11.06 15.10 0.57
N PHE A 49 11.73 15.15 -0.58
CA PHE A 49 13.04 15.74 -0.77
C PHE A 49 13.00 16.66 -2.00
N LEU A 50 13.65 17.81 -1.91
CA LEU A 50 13.84 18.71 -3.04
C LEU A 50 15.27 18.53 -3.57
N ASP A 51 15.42 18.25 -4.86
CA ASP A 51 16.74 18.18 -5.48
C ASP A 51 17.26 19.57 -5.89
N GLU A 52 18.53 19.62 -6.31
CA GLU A 52 19.19 20.85 -6.74
C GLU A 52 18.58 21.50 -7.99
N ASN A 53 17.77 20.75 -8.75
CA ASN A 53 17.13 21.20 -9.98
C ASN A 53 15.67 21.62 -9.75
N GLY A 54 15.18 21.55 -8.51
CA GLY A 54 13.84 21.97 -8.13
C GLY A 54 12.76 20.88 -8.29
N PHE A 55 13.13 19.61 -8.45
CA PHE A 55 12.17 18.50 -8.46
C PHE A 55 11.93 17.97 -7.05
N THR A 56 10.67 17.73 -6.72
CA THR A 56 10.26 17.11 -5.47
C THR A 56 10.13 15.60 -5.64
N TRP A 57 10.79 14.84 -4.78
CA TRP A 57 10.81 13.39 -4.76
C TRP A 57 10.23 12.86 -3.46
N ASP A 58 9.63 11.67 -3.50
CA ASP A 58 9.22 10.91 -2.34
C ASP A 58 9.84 9.50 -2.37
N LEU A 59 9.56 8.67 -1.35
CA LEU A 59 10.06 7.31 -1.26
C LEU A 59 9.01 6.27 -1.69
N GLY A 60 8.49 6.36 -2.92
CA GLY A 60 7.70 5.29 -3.52
C GLY A 60 6.35 5.66 -4.13
N GLY A 61 6.09 6.95 -4.41
CA GLY A 61 4.85 7.41 -5.02
C GLY A 61 3.64 7.30 -4.09
N HIS A 62 3.70 7.95 -2.93
CA HIS A 62 2.63 7.95 -1.94
C HIS A 62 1.41 8.72 -2.43
N VAL A 63 0.24 8.10 -2.26
CA VAL A 63 -1.07 8.73 -2.41
C VAL A 63 -1.87 8.51 -1.13
N ILE A 64 -2.57 9.53 -0.67
CA ILE A 64 -3.37 9.44 0.55
C ILE A 64 -4.77 8.93 0.20
N PHE A 65 -5.16 7.83 0.85
CA PHE A 65 -6.53 7.33 0.89
C PHE A 65 -6.77 6.75 2.28
N SER A 66 -7.81 7.22 2.95
CA SER A 66 -8.08 6.90 4.35
C SER A 66 -9.18 5.85 4.48
N HIS A 67 -9.17 5.16 5.62
CA HIS A 67 -10.27 4.32 6.09
C HIS A 67 -10.86 4.83 7.41
N TYR A 68 -10.38 5.99 7.91
CA TYR A 68 -10.66 6.49 9.25
C TYR A 68 -10.88 8.00 9.22
N GLN A 69 -12.08 8.43 9.63
CA GLN A 69 -12.41 9.86 9.73
C GLN A 69 -11.39 10.64 10.57
N TYR A 70 -10.90 10.05 11.67
CA TYR A 70 -9.88 10.68 12.51
C TYR A 70 -8.60 11.02 11.74
N PHE A 71 -8.20 10.16 10.79
CA PHE A 71 -7.02 10.43 9.97
C PHE A 71 -7.30 11.53 8.95
N ASP A 72 -8.49 11.54 8.33
CA ASP A 72 -8.90 12.60 7.41
C ASP A 72 -8.93 13.97 8.10
N ASP A 73 -9.51 14.04 9.31
CA ASP A 73 -9.56 15.26 10.12
C ASP A 73 -8.14 15.78 10.45
N VAL A 74 -7.20 14.87 10.74
CA VAL A 74 -5.80 15.23 10.98
C VAL A 74 -5.12 15.73 9.71
N MET A 75 -5.42 15.15 8.54
CA MET A 75 -4.89 15.62 7.26
C MET A 75 -5.41 17.03 6.92
N ASP A 76 -6.70 17.29 7.13
CA ASP A 76 -7.35 18.58 6.91
C ASP A 76 -6.82 19.66 7.88
N TRP A 77 -6.59 19.28 9.14
CA TRP A 77 -5.95 20.15 10.13
C TRP A 77 -4.52 20.51 9.74
N ALA A 78 -3.72 19.53 9.29
CA ALA A 78 -2.31 19.72 9.00
C ALA A 78 -2.06 20.45 7.67
N VAL A 79 -2.89 20.23 6.65
CA VAL A 79 -2.67 20.74 5.28
C VAL A 79 -3.99 21.25 4.70
N GLN A 80 -4.00 22.50 4.23
CA GLN A 80 -5.21 23.16 3.71
C GLN A 80 -5.35 23.09 2.17
N GLY A 81 -4.30 22.69 1.45
CA GLY A 81 -4.28 22.67 -0.02
C GLY A 81 -4.10 21.26 -0.57
N TRP A 82 -5.23 20.59 -0.88
CA TRP A 82 -5.23 19.24 -1.44
C TRP A 82 -5.65 19.20 -2.90
N ASN A 83 -4.97 18.35 -3.67
CA ASN A 83 -5.43 17.92 -4.99
C ASN A 83 -6.18 16.59 -4.84
N VAL A 84 -7.43 16.53 -5.27
CA VAL A 84 -8.22 15.29 -5.32
C VAL A 84 -8.17 14.74 -6.74
N LEU A 85 -7.64 13.53 -6.89
CA LEU A 85 -7.45 12.89 -8.19
C LEU A 85 -8.30 11.62 -8.32
N GLN A 86 -8.71 11.33 -9.56
CA GLN A 86 -9.23 10.00 -9.91
C GLN A 86 -8.05 9.06 -10.16
N ARG A 87 -8.07 7.88 -9.53
CA ARG A 87 -6.97 6.92 -9.66
C ARG A 87 -6.96 6.31 -11.07
N GLU A 88 -5.98 6.70 -11.87
CA GLU A 88 -5.69 6.08 -13.15
C GLU A 88 -4.38 5.26 -13.04
N SER A 89 -4.47 3.95 -13.21
CA SER A 89 -3.33 3.04 -13.08
C SER A 89 -3.40 1.94 -14.13
N TRP A 90 -2.24 1.60 -14.71
CA TRP A 90 -2.11 0.69 -15.83
C TRP A 90 -0.97 -0.30 -15.63
N VAL A 91 -1.13 -1.50 -16.17
CA VAL A 91 -0.10 -2.52 -16.29
C VAL A 91 0.39 -2.54 -17.72
N TRP A 92 1.70 -2.35 -17.90
CA TRP A 92 2.35 -2.60 -19.18
C TRP A 92 2.72 -4.07 -19.31
N VAL A 93 2.03 -4.80 -20.18
CA VAL A 93 2.20 -6.24 -20.34
C VAL A 93 1.83 -6.69 -21.74
N ARG A 94 2.64 -7.58 -22.33
CA ARG A 94 2.44 -8.11 -23.70
C ARG A 94 2.20 -7.02 -24.74
N GLY A 95 2.93 -5.90 -24.62
CA GLY A 95 2.84 -4.76 -25.55
C GLY A 95 1.54 -3.95 -25.44
N ARG A 96 0.80 -4.05 -24.33
CA ARG A 96 -0.48 -3.37 -24.11
C ARG A 96 -0.51 -2.66 -22.77
N TRP A 97 -1.26 -1.57 -22.72
CA TRP A 97 -1.71 -0.94 -21.48
C TRP A 97 -3.02 -1.57 -21.04
N VAL A 98 -2.97 -2.31 -19.93
CA VAL A 98 -4.13 -2.97 -19.33
C VAL A 98 -4.51 -2.22 -18.05
N PRO A 99 -5.75 -1.72 -17.90
CA PRO A 99 -6.17 -1.01 -16.68
C PRO A 99 -6.02 -1.89 -15.44
N TYR A 100 -5.63 -1.28 -14.32
CA TYR A 100 -5.69 -1.93 -13.02
C TYR A 100 -7.16 -2.07 -12.55
N PRO A 101 -7.57 -3.20 -11.94
CA PRO A 101 -6.79 -4.43 -11.75
C PRO A 101 -6.65 -5.28 -13.02
N PHE A 102 -5.46 -5.86 -13.25
CA PHE A 102 -5.14 -6.64 -14.46
C PHE A 102 -6.13 -7.79 -14.70
N GLN A 103 -6.44 -8.55 -13.65
CA GLN A 103 -7.27 -9.75 -13.69
C GLN A 103 -8.72 -9.46 -14.14
N ASN A 104 -9.21 -8.23 -13.98
CA ASN A 104 -10.54 -7.81 -14.44
C ASN A 104 -10.53 -7.33 -15.90
N ASN A 105 -9.34 -7.10 -16.48
CA ASN A 105 -9.17 -6.38 -17.74
C ASN A 105 -8.43 -7.20 -18.81
N ILE A 106 -8.42 -8.53 -18.70
CA ILE A 106 -7.75 -9.43 -19.66
C ILE A 106 -8.24 -9.27 -21.12
N HIS A 107 -9.41 -8.66 -21.33
CA HIS A 107 -9.94 -8.33 -22.65
C HIS A 107 -9.04 -7.35 -23.44
N ARG A 108 -8.12 -6.63 -22.75
CA ARG A 108 -7.14 -5.72 -23.37
C ARG A 108 -5.87 -6.41 -23.88
N LEU A 109 -5.66 -7.68 -23.54
CA LEU A 109 -4.53 -8.47 -24.01
C LEU A 109 -4.63 -8.79 -25.52
N PRO A 110 -3.51 -9.20 -26.14
CA PRO A 110 -3.56 -9.92 -27.41
C PRO A 110 -4.49 -11.14 -27.32
N GLU A 111 -5.11 -11.52 -28.44
CA GLU A 111 -6.16 -12.54 -28.46
C GLU A 111 -5.73 -13.89 -27.89
N GLN A 112 -4.52 -14.35 -28.22
CA GLN A 112 -3.95 -15.60 -27.72
C GLN A 112 -3.82 -15.60 -26.20
N ASP A 113 -3.28 -14.53 -25.62
CA ASP A 113 -3.10 -14.38 -24.17
C ASP A 113 -4.45 -14.24 -23.46
N ARG A 114 -5.38 -13.45 -24.02
CA ARG A 114 -6.75 -13.32 -23.51
C ARG A 114 -7.44 -14.68 -23.41
N LYS A 115 -7.36 -15.48 -24.48
CA LYS A 115 -7.96 -16.82 -24.53
C LYS A 115 -7.33 -17.74 -23.49
N ARG A 116 -5.98 -17.76 -23.39
CA ARG A 116 -5.27 -18.53 -22.36
C ARG A 116 -5.70 -18.16 -20.95
N CYS A 117 -5.81 -16.86 -20.63
CA CYS A 117 -6.29 -16.39 -19.34
C CYS A 117 -7.71 -16.88 -19.04
N LEU A 118 -8.62 -16.76 -20.01
CA LEU A 118 -10.01 -17.19 -19.84
C LEU A 118 -10.12 -18.71 -19.67
N ASP A 119 -9.44 -19.49 -20.51
CA ASP A 119 -9.47 -20.95 -20.47
C ASP A 119 -8.94 -21.48 -19.12
N GLU A 120 -7.83 -20.92 -18.63
CA GLU A 120 -7.26 -21.32 -17.34
C GLU A 120 -8.07 -20.85 -16.14
N LEU A 121 -8.76 -19.71 -16.24
CA LEU A 121 -9.72 -19.26 -15.23
C LEU A 121 -10.92 -20.20 -15.14
N VAL A 122 -11.47 -20.64 -16.28
CA VAL A 122 -12.55 -21.64 -16.30
C VAL A 122 -12.07 -22.97 -15.73
N ARG A 123 -10.85 -23.42 -16.08
CA ARG A 123 -10.25 -24.63 -15.50
C ARG A 123 -10.03 -24.52 -13.99
N SER A 124 -9.63 -23.35 -13.48
CA SER A 124 -9.47 -23.16 -12.03
C SER A 124 -10.82 -23.20 -11.31
N HIS A 125 -11.88 -22.64 -11.89
CA HIS A 125 -13.24 -22.71 -11.32
C HIS A 125 -13.82 -24.13 -11.33
N ALA A 126 -13.39 -24.98 -12.28
CA ALA A 126 -13.78 -26.38 -12.32
C ALA A 126 -13.03 -27.25 -11.27
N ARG A 127 -11.97 -26.72 -10.65
CA ARG A 127 -11.19 -27.41 -9.61
C ARG A 127 -11.67 -26.97 -8.23
N THR A 128 -11.90 -27.94 -7.36
CA THR A 128 -12.23 -27.71 -5.95
C THR A 128 -11.14 -28.31 -5.05
N TYR A 129 -10.99 -27.74 -3.86
CA TYR A 129 -10.00 -28.15 -2.88
C TYR A 129 -10.66 -28.23 -1.52
N THR A 130 -10.34 -29.27 -0.74
CA THR A 130 -10.82 -29.42 0.63
C THR A 130 -10.19 -28.40 1.57
N GLU A 131 -8.88 -28.18 1.40
CA GLU A 131 -8.08 -27.29 2.24
C GLU A 131 -7.87 -25.92 1.60
N PRO A 132 -7.76 -24.84 2.41
CA PRO A 132 -7.37 -23.52 1.91
C PRO A 132 -5.94 -23.53 1.31
N PRO A 133 -5.58 -22.52 0.51
CA PRO A 133 -4.21 -22.39 0.02
C PRO A 133 -3.22 -22.13 1.16
N ASN A 134 -2.05 -22.77 1.11
CA ASN A 134 -1.03 -22.65 2.18
C ASN A 134 -0.17 -21.38 2.06
N ASN A 135 -0.15 -20.77 0.89
CA ASN A 135 0.65 -19.59 0.60
C ASN A 135 -0.04 -18.70 -0.44
N PHE A 136 0.56 -17.53 -0.68
CA PHE A 136 0.01 -16.54 -1.59
C PHE A 136 -0.02 -17.02 -3.05
N GLU A 137 0.98 -17.80 -3.48
CA GLU A 137 1.00 -18.36 -4.84
C GLU A 137 -0.14 -19.34 -5.08
N GLU A 138 -0.34 -20.29 -4.18
CA GLU A 138 -1.47 -21.21 -4.26
C GLU A 138 -2.78 -20.44 -4.27
N SER A 139 -2.89 -19.37 -3.46
CA SER A 139 -4.10 -18.54 -3.38
C SER A 139 -4.42 -17.90 -4.73
N PHE A 140 -3.51 -17.11 -5.32
CA PHE A 140 -3.80 -16.44 -6.58
C PHE A 140 -3.89 -17.41 -7.76
N THR A 141 -3.19 -18.55 -7.71
CA THR A 141 -3.22 -19.57 -8.79
C THR A 141 -4.55 -20.30 -8.79
N ARG A 142 -5.08 -20.68 -7.61
CA ARG A 142 -6.43 -21.25 -7.49
C ARG A 142 -7.50 -20.23 -7.86
N GLN A 143 -7.34 -18.98 -7.43
CA GLN A 143 -8.33 -17.91 -7.65
C GLN A 143 -8.43 -17.48 -9.13
N PHE A 144 -7.30 -17.26 -9.80
CA PHE A 144 -7.26 -16.64 -11.13
C PHE A 144 -6.84 -17.59 -12.27
N GLY A 145 -6.40 -18.81 -11.94
CA GLY A 145 -5.91 -19.77 -12.91
C GLY A 145 -4.51 -19.46 -13.44
N GLU A 146 -3.91 -20.47 -14.08
CA GLU A 146 -2.49 -20.43 -14.47
C GLU A 146 -2.19 -19.34 -15.51
N GLY A 147 -3.15 -18.99 -16.37
CA GLY A 147 -2.96 -17.96 -17.39
C GLY A 147 -2.73 -16.57 -16.79
N ILE A 148 -3.56 -16.15 -15.82
CA ILE A 148 -3.39 -14.86 -15.11
C ILE A 148 -2.20 -14.93 -14.15
N ALA A 149 -2.01 -16.08 -13.49
CA ALA A 149 -0.89 -16.31 -12.57
C ALA A 149 0.46 -16.11 -13.27
N ASP A 150 0.67 -16.77 -14.40
CA ASP A 150 1.92 -16.73 -15.17
C ASP A 150 2.17 -15.37 -15.83
N ILE A 151 1.16 -14.78 -16.46
CA ILE A 151 1.35 -13.52 -17.21
C ILE A 151 1.58 -12.33 -16.28
N PHE A 152 0.95 -12.30 -15.11
CA PHE A 152 0.95 -11.13 -14.24
C PHE A 152 1.30 -11.44 -12.79
N MET A 153 0.51 -12.24 -12.08
CA MET A 153 0.61 -12.31 -10.61
C MET A 153 1.99 -12.79 -10.15
N ARG A 154 2.49 -13.88 -10.73
CA ARG A 154 3.78 -14.48 -10.37
C ARG A 154 4.96 -13.52 -10.66
N PRO A 155 5.17 -13.05 -11.91
CA PRO A 155 6.30 -12.17 -12.20
C PRO A 155 6.19 -10.80 -11.51
N TYR A 156 4.98 -10.24 -11.40
CA TYR A 156 4.79 -8.94 -10.75
C TYR A 156 5.12 -9.02 -9.25
N ASN A 157 4.56 -10.00 -8.53
CA ASN A 157 4.81 -10.15 -7.10
C ASN A 157 6.27 -10.51 -6.78
N PHE A 158 6.95 -11.25 -7.65
CA PHE A 158 8.40 -11.43 -7.56
C PHE A 158 9.16 -10.11 -7.73
N LYS A 159 8.79 -9.32 -8.75
CA LYS A 159 9.43 -8.03 -9.04
C LYS A 159 9.27 -7.01 -7.92
N VAL A 160 8.10 -6.94 -7.28
CA VAL A 160 7.86 -6.02 -6.15
C VAL A 160 8.36 -6.55 -4.80
N GLY A 161 8.96 -7.74 -4.77
CA GLY A 161 9.59 -8.32 -3.58
C GLY A 161 8.65 -9.07 -2.64
N LEU A 162 7.39 -9.30 -3.01
CA LEU A 162 6.42 -10.03 -2.18
C LEU A 162 6.69 -11.54 -2.14
N TYR A 163 7.36 -12.09 -3.14
CA TYR A 163 7.53 -13.53 -3.30
C TYR A 163 8.53 -14.18 -2.32
N ARG A 164 9.50 -13.39 -1.81
CA ARG A 164 10.52 -13.89 -0.88
C ARG A 164 10.01 -14.08 0.56
N LEU A 165 8.77 -13.69 0.84
CA LEU A 165 8.18 -13.68 2.18
C LEU A 165 7.13 -14.78 2.40
N VAL A 166 6.82 -15.59 1.39
CA VAL A 166 5.65 -16.50 1.40
C VAL A 166 5.91 -17.89 0.77
N SER A 167 7.12 -18.17 0.28
CA SER A 167 7.54 -19.49 -0.20
C SER A 167 8.20 -20.32 0.89
#